data_AF-A0A950E0D5-F1
#
_entry.id   AF-A0A950E0D5-F1
#
_cell.length_a   1.000
_cell.length_b   1.000
_cell.length_c   1.000
_cell.angle_alpha   90.00
_cell.angle_beta   90.00
_cell.angle_gamma   90.00
#
_symmetry.space_group_name_H-M   'P 1'
#
loop_
_entity.id
_entity.type
_entity.pdbx_description
1 polymer ?
#
loop_
_entity_poly.entity_id
_entity_poly.type
_entity_poly.pdbx_seq_one_letter_code
_entity_poly.pdbx_strand_id
1 'polypeptide(L)'
;MADSNARTRRVLSRVPAQPLAGAGDLRRRDRWVCLVHPQQKSRLNAGGSRSASVDRTEGLIPLLRRVRDCRVCEAHLSPRPLLQASESARILIVGQAPGARAHETGIPWNDASGARLRDWLGLDDSVFYDASTVAIIPVGFCFPGRGRSGDLAPRPECAPLWFAPLRARIRSLIVPG
;
A
#
# COMPACT_ATOMS: atom_id res chain seq x y z
N MET A 1 -50.37 -1.30 -54.49
CA MET A 1 -49.24 -1.93 -53.79
C MET A 1 -48.24 -0.85 -53.46
N ALA A 2 -47.92 -0.74 -52.17
CA ALA A 2 -47.01 0.23 -51.56
C ALA A 2 -45.58 0.08 -52.10
N ASP A 3 -44.76 1.14 -52.13
CA ASP A 3 -44.01 1.55 -50.95
C ASP A 3 -43.20 2.85 -51.17
N SER A 4 -43.22 3.68 -50.12
CA SER A 4 -42.40 4.87 -49.90
C SER A 4 -41.01 4.48 -49.39
N ASN A 5 -39.96 5.26 -49.72
CA ASN A 5 -39.14 5.90 -48.68
C ASN A 5 -38.03 6.80 -49.24
N ALA A 6 -38.17 8.09 -49.00
CA ALA A 6 -37.04 9.01 -48.84
C ALA A 6 -36.71 9.12 -47.35
N ARG A 7 -35.46 8.91 -46.94
CA ARG A 7 -34.98 9.29 -45.59
C ARG A 7 -33.52 9.73 -45.56
N THR A 8 -33.37 11.05 -45.68
CA THR A 8 -32.66 11.96 -44.76
C THR A 8 -31.31 11.54 -44.14
N ARG A 9 -30.28 12.34 -44.50
CA ARG A 9 -29.08 12.64 -43.70
C ARG A 9 -29.45 12.97 -42.25
N ARG A 10 -28.88 12.24 -41.30
CA ARG A 10 -28.82 12.67 -39.89
C ARG A 10 -27.43 13.19 -39.56
N VAL A 11 -27.41 14.48 -39.27
CA VAL A 11 -26.35 15.23 -38.60
C VAL A 11 -25.99 14.51 -37.30
N LEU A 12 -24.70 14.20 -37.11
CA LEU A 12 -24.16 13.82 -35.81
C LEU A 12 -24.18 15.07 -34.91
N SER A 13 -25.29 15.25 -34.20
CA SER A 13 -25.42 16.23 -33.14
C SER A 13 -24.41 15.92 -32.03
N ARG A 14 -23.59 16.90 -31.67
CA ARG A 14 -22.78 16.91 -30.44
C ARG A 14 -23.66 16.49 -29.25
N VAL A 15 -23.30 15.38 -28.62
CA VAL A 15 -23.83 15.02 -27.30
C VAL A 15 -23.22 15.99 -26.29
N PRO A 16 -24.01 16.76 -25.52
CA PRO A 16 -23.47 17.58 -24.45
C PRO A 16 -22.90 16.67 -23.35
N ALA A 17 -21.69 17.00 -22.87
CA ALA A 17 -21.10 16.36 -21.70
C ALA A 17 -22.03 16.52 -20.50
N GLN A 18 -22.63 15.43 -20.06
CA GLN A 18 -23.37 15.40 -18.80
C GLN A 18 -22.35 15.40 -17.65
N PRO A 19 -22.52 16.24 -16.62
CA PRO A 19 -21.67 16.17 -15.44
C PRO A 19 -21.92 14.83 -14.74
N LEU A 20 -20.84 14.11 -14.43
CA LEU A 20 -20.90 12.92 -13.59
C LEU A 20 -21.39 13.35 -12.20
N ALA A 21 -22.68 13.13 -11.94
CA ALA A 21 -23.22 13.15 -10.59
C ALA A 21 -22.51 12.04 -9.79
N GLY A 22 -21.62 12.42 -8.88
CA GLY A 22 -20.90 11.43 -8.06
C GLY A 22 -19.60 11.87 -7.40
N ALA A 23 -19.10 13.09 -7.62
CA ALA A 23 -18.05 13.65 -6.77
C ALA A 23 -18.65 14.08 -5.42
N GLY A 24 -18.94 13.08 -4.57
CA GLY A 24 -19.38 13.29 -3.21
C GLY A 24 -18.32 14.05 -2.42
N ASP A 25 -18.76 15.15 -1.79
CA ASP A 25 -18.03 15.98 -0.85
C ASP A 25 -17.28 15.13 0.20
N LEU A 26 -15.94 15.16 0.15
CA LEU A 26 -15.01 14.53 1.10
C LEU A 26 -15.12 15.09 2.54
N ARG A 27 -16.14 15.87 2.85
CA ARG A 27 -16.41 16.47 4.17
C ARG A 27 -17.70 15.95 4.79
N ARG A 28 -17.77 14.67 5.14
CA ARG A 28 -18.56 14.21 6.31
C ARG A 28 -18.35 12.70 6.63
N ARG A 29 -17.98 12.45 7.89
CA ARG A 29 -18.20 11.24 8.71
C ARG A 29 -17.20 10.08 8.58
N ASP A 30 -16.09 10.19 9.31
CA ASP A 30 -15.73 9.33 10.47
C ASP A 30 -15.97 7.81 10.37
N ARG A 31 -15.75 7.20 9.20
CA ARG A 31 -15.71 5.73 9.05
C ARG A 31 -14.64 5.34 8.04
N TRP A 32 -13.64 4.59 8.48
CA TRP A 32 -12.48 4.15 7.68
C TRP A 32 -12.27 2.61 7.86
N VAL A 33 -11.80 1.88 6.82
CA VAL A 33 -11.90 0.39 6.63
C VAL A 33 -10.53 -0.28 6.35
N CYS A 34 -10.15 -1.47 6.89
CA CYS A 34 -8.94 -2.21 6.39
C CYS A 34 -9.11 -2.97 5.12
N LEU A 35 -7.95 -3.07 4.49
CA LEU A 35 -7.60 -4.10 3.55
C LEU A 35 -6.50 -4.97 4.18
N VAL A 36 -6.89 -6.06 4.84
CA VAL A 36 -5.98 -7.16 5.20
C VAL A 36 -6.16 -8.27 4.17
N HIS A 37 -5.06 -8.75 3.56
CA HIS A 37 -5.12 -9.88 2.62
C HIS A 37 -5.54 -11.18 3.36
N PRO A 38 -6.47 -11.99 2.81
CA PRO A 38 -7.16 -13.07 3.53
C PRO A 38 -6.31 -14.25 4.04
N GLN A 39 -5.00 -14.28 3.80
CA GLN A 39 -4.13 -15.43 4.14
C GLN A 39 -3.43 -15.36 5.51
N GLN A 40 -3.66 -14.37 6.37
CA GLN A 40 -2.86 -14.16 7.60
C GLN A 40 -3.52 -14.60 8.93
N LYS A 41 -4.44 -15.57 8.93
CA LYS A 41 -5.15 -15.99 10.16
C LYS A 41 -4.47 -17.04 11.04
N SER A 42 -3.23 -17.44 10.80
CA SER A 42 -2.60 -18.40 11.71
C SER A 42 -1.11 -18.19 11.94
N ARG A 43 -0.75 -18.24 13.23
CA ARG A 43 0.58 -18.41 13.83
C ARG A 43 1.40 -17.13 14.08
N LEU A 44 0.99 -16.40 15.12
CA LEU A 44 1.92 -15.66 15.98
C LEU A 44 2.10 -16.47 17.27
N ASN A 45 3.08 -17.39 17.29
CA ASN A 45 3.72 -17.90 18.50
C ASN A 45 4.91 -18.79 18.11
N ALA A 46 6.13 -18.24 18.17
CA ALA A 46 7.37 -18.95 18.46
C ALA A 46 8.48 -17.90 18.65
N GLY A 47 9.20 -17.99 19.77
CA GLY A 47 10.05 -16.92 20.29
C GLY A 47 11.50 -16.93 19.81
N GLY A 48 12.20 -15.86 20.23
CA GLY A 48 13.61 -15.85 20.60
C GLY A 48 14.62 -15.45 19.53
N SER A 49 14.94 -14.14 19.43
CA SER A 49 16.30 -13.67 19.08
C SER A 49 16.40 -12.14 19.25
N ARG A 50 17.28 -11.73 20.19
CA ARG A 50 17.85 -10.38 20.45
C ARG A 50 16.98 -9.17 20.06
N SER A 51 16.16 -8.75 21.02
CA SER A 51 15.44 -7.48 21.04
C SER A 51 16.42 -6.32 20.86
N ALA A 52 16.38 -5.66 19.70
CA ALA A 52 16.75 -4.26 19.63
C ALA A 52 15.79 -3.52 20.56
N SER A 53 16.26 -3.05 21.72
CA SER A 53 15.45 -2.28 22.65
C SER A 53 14.93 -1.05 21.90
N VAL A 54 13.65 -1.11 21.54
CA VAL A 54 12.96 0.00 20.88
C VAL A 54 12.92 1.14 21.88
N ASP A 55 13.82 2.10 21.72
CA ASP A 55 13.77 3.35 22.47
C ASP A 55 12.40 3.99 22.19
N ARG A 56 11.56 4.10 23.22
CA ARG A 56 10.22 4.67 23.11
C ARG A 56 10.22 6.18 22.94
N THR A 57 11.37 6.83 23.11
CA THR A 57 11.54 8.28 22.93
C THR A 57 11.97 8.66 21.51
N GLU A 58 12.41 7.69 20.70
CA GLU A 58 12.83 7.94 19.32
C GLU A 58 11.64 8.35 18.43
N GLY A 59 11.76 9.50 17.76
CA GLY A 59 10.78 10.01 16.79
C GLY A 59 10.72 9.19 15.49
N LEU A 60 9.69 9.42 14.65
CA LEU A 60 9.48 8.62 13.44
C LEU A 60 10.64 8.72 12.42
N ILE A 61 11.18 9.93 12.21
CA ILE A 61 12.24 10.16 11.20
C ILE A 61 13.49 9.31 11.45
N PRO A 62 14.13 9.34 12.64
CA PRO A 62 15.29 8.49 12.91
C PRO A 62 14.95 6.99 12.84
N LEU A 63 13.76 6.57 13.29
CA LEU A 63 13.30 5.20 13.15
C LEU A 63 13.22 4.74 11.67
N LEU A 64 12.65 5.57 10.79
CA LEU A 64 12.56 5.28 9.36
C LEU A 64 13.94 5.14 8.71
N ARG A 65 14.94 5.93 9.15
CA ARG A 65 16.33 5.77 8.68
C ARG A 65 16.88 4.41 9.06
N ARG A 66 16.74 3.98 10.32
CA ARG A 66 17.20 2.65 10.76
C ARG A 66 16.53 1.51 9.99
N VAL A 67 15.24 1.65 9.64
CA VAL A 67 14.56 0.64 8.82
C VAL A 67 15.18 0.57 7.42
N ARG A 68 15.46 1.72 6.79
CA ARG A 68 16.11 1.79 5.47
C ARG A 68 17.55 1.27 5.47
N ASP A 69 18.24 1.44 6.59
CA ASP A 69 19.61 0.95 6.79
C ASP A 69 19.65 -0.51 7.26
N CYS A 70 18.50 -1.14 7.50
CA CYS A 70 18.45 -2.51 7.97
C CYS A 70 19.09 -3.49 6.97
N ARG A 71 19.88 -4.41 7.52
CA ARG A 71 20.57 -5.49 6.78
C ARG A 71 20.32 -6.89 7.35
N VAL A 72 19.36 -7.04 8.28
CA VAL A 72 19.14 -8.30 9.01
C VAL A 72 18.91 -9.54 8.11
N CYS A 73 18.40 -9.33 6.90
CA CYS A 73 18.10 -10.39 5.93
C CYS A 73 19.15 -10.54 4.81
N GLU A 74 20.29 -9.85 4.88
CA GLU A 74 21.30 -9.81 3.81
C GLU A 74 21.91 -11.17 3.45
N ALA A 75 21.94 -12.09 4.41
CA ALA A 75 22.39 -13.47 4.16
C ALA A 75 21.47 -14.25 3.20
N HIS A 76 20.24 -13.77 2.97
CA HIS A 76 19.23 -14.45 2.16
C HIS A 76 18.75 -13.62 0.97
N LEU A 77 18.74 -12.28 1.08
CA LEU A 77 18.12 -11.36 0.14
C LEU A 77 19.07 -10.20 -0.18
N SER A 78 18.89 -9.55 -1.34
CA SER A 78 19.48 -8.23 -1.60
C SER A 78 18.71 -7.16 -0.83
N PRO A 79 19.28 -6.52 0.21
CA PRO A 79 18.53 -5.61 1.06
C PRO A 79 18.19 -4.31 0.33
N ARG A 80 16.89 -4.03 0.21
CA ARG A 80 16.37 -2.72 -0.20
C ARG A 80 15.08 -2.47 0.56
N PRO A 81 15.14 -2.04 1.83
CA PRO A 81 13.96 -1.84 2.64
C PRO A 81 13.07 -0.72 2.06
N LEU A 82 11.84 -1.05 1.66
CA LEU A 82 10.90 -0.11 1.08
C LEU A 82 9.73 0.15 2.03
N LEU A 83 9.54 1.42 2.37
CA LEU A 83 8.44 1.93 3.18
C LEU A 83 8.30 3.44 3.00
N GLN A 84 7.09 3.93 3.27
CA GLN A 84 6.77 5.34 3.32
C GLN A 84 5.89 5.59 4.54
N ALA A 85 6.17 6.62 5.34
CA ALA A 85 5.30 6.99 6.44
C ALA A 85 5.53 8.44 6.86
N SER A 86 4.48 9.06 7.39
CA SER A 86 4.50 10.30 8.16
C SER A 86 3.70 10.10 9.44
N GLU A 87 3.99 10.90 10.48
CA GLU A 87 3.16 10.96 11.68
C GLU A 87 1.78 11.55 11.39
N SER A 88 1.66 12.33 10.31
CA SER A 88 0.40 12.92 9.84
C SER A 88 -0.43 11.99 8.95
N ALA A 89 0.12 10.83 8.57
CA ALA A 89 -0.54 9.90 7.65
C ALA A 89 -1.92 9.49 8.18
N ARG A 90 -2.94 9.63 7.33
CA ARG A 90 -4.33 9.34 7.68
C ARG A 90 -4.71 7.91 7.34
N ILE A 91 -4.07 7.34 6.32
CA ILE A 91 -4.28 5.98 5.84
C ILE A 91 -3.00 5.18 6.13
N LEU A 92 -3.15 3.95 6.64
CA LEU A 92 -2.06 2.99 6.75
C LEU A 92 -2.37 1.76 5.91
N ILE A 93 -1.53 1.49 4.93
CA ILE A 93 -1.57 0.30 4.08
C ILE A 93 -0.52 -0.68 4.59
N VAL A 94 -0.96 -1.90 4.95
CA VAL A 94 -0.10 -2.99 5.40
C VAL A 94 -0.08 -4.10 4.35
N GLY A 95 1.08 -4.28 3.71
CA GLY A 95 1.32 -5.32 2.71
C GLY A 95 2.20 -6.46 3.24
N GLN A 96 2.42 -7.50 2.41
CA GLN A 96 3.34 -8.58 2.73
C GLN A 96 4.81 -8.13 2.62
N ALA A 97 5.27 -7.94 1.38
CA ALA A 97 6.59 -7.45 1.04
C ALA A 97 6.54 -6.75 -0.32
N PRO A 98 7.55 -5.95 -0.69
CA PRO A 98 7.64 -5.39 -2.04
C PRO A 98 7.77 -6.49 -3.08
N GLY A 99 7.11 -6.34 -4.24
CA GLY A 99 7.34 -7.19 -5.40
C GLY A 99 8.60 -6.79 -6.18
N ALA A 100 8.91 -7.56 -7.24
CA ALA A 100 10.11 -7.37 -8.06
C ALA A 100 10.25 -5.93 -8.63
N ARG A 101 9.19 -5.39 -9.24
CA ARG A 101 9.21 -4.03 -9.82
C ARG A 101 9.37 -2.94 -8.76
N ALA A 102 8.74 -3.10 -7.59
CA ALA A 102 8.93 -2.19 -6.47
C ALA A 102 10.40 -2.22 -6.00
N HIS A 103 10.99 -3.41 -5.91
CA HIS A 103 12.40 -3.58 -5.58
C HIS A 103 13.34 -2.97 -6.61
N GLU A 104 13.08 -3.10 -7.91
CA GLU A 104 13.89 -2.50 -8.98
C GLU A 104 13.81 -0.97 -8.93
N THR A 105 12.60 -0.42 -8.83
CA THR A 105 12.35 1.03 -8.87
C THR A 105 12.64 1.74 -7.55
N GLY A 106 12.61 1.04 -6.43
CA GLY A 106 12.71 1.62 -5.10
C GLY A 106 11.46 2.37 -4.63
N ILE A 107 10.35 2.23 -5.36
CA ILE A 107 9.08 2.88 -5.03
C ILE A 107 8.16 1.83 -4.38
N PRO A 108 7.73 2.00 -3.11
CA PRO A 108 6.82 1.07 -2.44
C PRO A 108 5.54 0.85 -3.26
N TRP A 109 5.04 -0.38 -3.38
CA TRP A 109 3.79 -0.69 -4.12
C TRP A 109 3.75 -0.14 -5.57
N ASN A 110 4.91 0.00 -6.23
CA ASN A 110 4.99 0.32 -7.66
C ASN A 110 4.95 -0.96 -8.52
N ASP A 111 3.98 -1.83 -8.23
CA ASP A 111 3.76 -3.09 -8.93
C ASP A 111 2.28 -3.23 -9.32
N ALA A 112 1.95 -4.33 -10.01
CA ALA A 112 0.59 -4.57 -10.49
C ALA A 112 -0.43 -4.67 -9.34
N SER A 113 -0.03 -5.13 -8.16
CA SER A 113 -0.88 -5.11 -6.97
C SER A 113 -1.14 -3.69 -6.48
N GLY A 114 -0.14 -2.82 -6.52
CA GLY A 114 -0.31 -1.41 -6.16
C GLY A 114 -1.20 -0.64 -7.12
N ALA A 115 -1.08 -0.88 -8.43
CA ALA A 115 -1.99 -0.29 -9.42
C ALA A 115 -3.46 -0.65 -9.11
N ARG A 116 -3.75 -1.95 -8.91
CA ARG A 116 -5.10 -2.40 -8.53
C ARG A 116 -5.59 -1.81 -7.22
N LEU A 117 -4.70 -1.68 -6.23
CA LEU A 117 -5.05 -1.10 -4.94
C LEU A 117 -5.43 0.38 -5.08
N ARG A 118 -4.69 1.15 -5.88
CA ARG A 118 -5.01 2.55 -6.20
C ARG A 118 -6.37 2.68 -6.88
N ASP A 119 -6.64 1.82 -7.86
CA ASP A 119 -7.93 1.76 -8.54
C ASP A 119 -9.07 1.48 -7.56
N TRP A 120 -8.90 0.53 -6.63
CA TRP A 120 -9.91 0.20 -5.63
C TRP A 120 -10.15 1.32 -4.62
N LEU A 121 -9.09 2.04 -4.23
CA LEU A 121 -9.19 3.16 -3.31
C LEU A 121 -9.66 4.46 -4.00
N GLY A 122 -9.71 4.49 -5.33
CA GLY A 122 -9.99 5.70 -6.10
C GLY A 122 -8.95 6.80 -5.87
N LEU A 123 -7.69 6.41 -5.62
CA LEU A 123 -6.58 7.32 -5.36
C LEU A 123 -5.68 7.41 -6.58
N ASP A 124 -5.34 8.63 -7.00
CA ASP A 124 -4.27 8.84 -7.96
C ASP A 124 -2.88 8.63 -7.31
N ASP A 125 -1.85 8.57 -8.17
CA ASP A 125 -0.47 8.39 -7.74
C ASP A 125 0.02 9.53 -6.83
N SER A 126 -0.44 10.77 -7.03
CA SER A 126 0.02 11.91 -6.22
C SER A 126 -0.45 11.81 -4.78
N VAL A 127 -1.69 11.36 -4.56
CA VAL A 127 -2.24 11.14 -3.22
C VAL A 127 -1.68 9.86 -2.61
N PHE A 128 -1.57 8.78 -3.39
CA PHE A 128 -1.07 7.51 -2.89
C PHE A 128 0.41 7.57 -2.46
N TYR A 129 1.22 8.34 -3.17
CA TYR A 129 2.64 8.52 -2.87
C TYR A 129 2.94 9.75 -1.99
N ASP A 130 1.93 10.46 -1.52
CA ASP A 130 2.10 11.46 -0.46
C ASP A 130 2.18 10.79 0.91
N ALA A 131 3.38 10.79 1.51
CA ALA A 131 3.64 10.23 2.83
C ALA A 131 2.80 10.89 3.94
N SER A 132 2.40 12.16 3.74
CA SER A 132 1.58 12.90 4.70
C SER A 132 0.13 12.42 4.72
N THR A 133 -0.31 11.74 3.65
CA THR A 133 -1.66 11.18 3.49
C THR A 133 -1.68 9.67 3.69
N VAL A 134 -0.76 8.94 3.04
CA VAL A 134 -0.70 7.47 3.03
C VAL A 134 0.64 6.97 3.58
N ALA A 135 0.57 6.25 4.70
CA ALA A 135 1.64 5.41 5.20
C ALA A 135 1.54 4.02 4.56
N ILE A 136 2.66 3.53 4.06
CA ILE A 136 2.82 2.24 3.38
C ILE A 136 3.89 1.47 4.15
N ILE A 137 3.45 0.48 4.95
CA ILE A 137 4.34 -0.32 5.81
C ILE A 137 4.09 -1.80 5.55
N PRO A 138 4.94 -2.47 4.77
CA PRO A 138 4.88 -3.91 4.65
C PRO A 138 5.38 -4.61 5.93
N VAL A 139 5.00 -5.87 6.13
CA VAL A 139 5.54 -6.68 7.24
C VAL A 139 6.97 -7.18 6.96
N GLY A 140 7.33 -7.36 5.69
CA GLY A 140 8.69 -7.55 5.21
C GLY A 140 9.11 -6.39 4.31
N PHE A 141 10.28 -5.82 4.53
CA PHE A 141 10.68 -4.58 3.84
C PHE A 141 11.47 -4.81 2.55
N CYS A 142 12.00 -6.01 2.34
CA CYS A 142 12.80 -6.36 1.16
C CYS A 142 12.04 -7.38 0.30
N PHE A 143 12.28 -7.36 -1.02
CA PHE A 143 11.70 -8.34 -1.94
C PHE A 143 12.27 -9.74 -1.63
N PRO A 144 11.41 -10.74 -1.35
CA PRO A 144 11.85 -12.05 -0.91
C PRO A 144 12.26 -12.99 -2.07
N GLY A 145 12.17 -12.52 -3.32
CA GLY A 145 12.40 -13.34 -4.50
C GLY A 145 11.11 -13.93 -5.08
N ARG A 146 11.23 -14.61 -6.22
CA ARG A 146 10.10 -15.18 -6.96
C ARG A 146 10.01 -16.69 -6.78
N GLY A 147 8.85 -17.17 -6.36
CA GLY A 147 8.50 -18.58 -6.29
C GLY A 147 7.69 -19.05 -7.51
N ARG A 148 7.12 -20.26 -7.41
CA ARG A 148 6.38 -20.89 -8.52
C ARG A 148 5.05 -20.20 -8.85
N SER A 149 4.35 -19.71 -7.83
CA SER A 149 2.99 -19.14 -7.95
C SER A 149 2.92 -17.63 -7.71
N GLY A 150 4.06 -16.98 -7.48
CA GLY A 150 4.13 -15.57 -7.09
C GLY A 150 5.41 -15.27 -6.33
N ASP A 151 5.43 -14.14 -5.64
CA ASP A 151 6.56 -13.76 -4.80
C ASP A 151 6.59 -14.62 -3.52
N LEU A 152 7.79 -14.86 -2.99
CA LEU A 152 7.97 -15.65 -1.78
C LEU A 152 7.39 -14.92 -0.54
N ALA A 153 7.18 -15.65 0.55
CA ALA A 153 6.71 -15.05 1.79
C ALA A 153 7.77 -14.10 2.40
N PRO A 154 7.35 -13.04 3.11
CA PRO A 154 8.27 -12.18 3.83
C PRO A 154 9.08 -12.96 4.88
N ARG A 155 10.31 -12.52 5.10
CA ARG A 155 11.20 -13.08 6.11
C ARG A 155 10.64 -12.87 7.54
N PRO A 156 10.60 -13.91 8.40
CA PRO A 156 9.97 -13.83 9.71
C PRO A 156 10.67 -12.86 10.68
N GLU A 157 11.97 -12.60 10.48
CA GLU A 157 12.77 -11.69 11.31
C GLU A 157 12.38 -10.20 11.16
N CYS A 158 11.78 -9.81 10.03
CA CYS A 158 11.51 -8.41 9.71
C CYS A 158 10.40 -7.78 10.56
N ALA A 159 9.29 -8.49 10.74
CA ALA A 159 8.09 -7.92 11.39
C ALA A 159 8.30 -7.64 12.89
N PRO A 160 8.88 -8.56 13.70
CA PRO A 160 9.15 -8.29 15.11
C PRO A 160 10.12 -7.12 15.33
N LEU A 161 11.07 -6.93 14.40
CA LEU A 161 12.10 -5.91 14.51
C LEU A 161 11.58 -4.49 14.27
N TRP A 162 10.70 -4.30 13.27
CA TRP A 162 10.35 -2.95 12.80
C TRP A 162 8.86 -2.60 12.88
N PHE A 163 7.97 -3.57 12.74
CA PHE A 163 6.54 -3.27 12.58
C PHE A 163 5.93 -2.67 13.85
N ALA A 164 6.21 -3.27 15.02
CA ALA A 164 5.74 -2.74 16.31
C ALA A 164 6.27 -1.33 16.62
N PRO A 165 7.59 -1.05 16.49
CA PRO A 165 8.12 0.32 16.61
C PRO A 165 7.42 1.32 15.71
N LEU A 166 7.28 1.00 14.41
CA LEU A 166 6.67 1.90 13.42
C LEU A 166 5.20 2.15 13.73
N ARG A 167 4.46 1.09 14.07
CA ARG A 167 3.04 1.16 14.42
C ARG A 167 2.81 2.08 15.63
N ALA A 168 3.71 2.08 16.60
CA ALA A 168 3.61 2.95 17.77
C ALA A 168 3.78 4.45 17.44
N ARG A 169 4.46 4.80 16.33
CA ARG A 169 4.66 6.21 15.90
C ARG A 169 3.58 6.71 14.96
N ILE A 170 2.82 5.81 14.35
CA ILE A 170 1.84 6.18 13.33
C ILE A 170 0.47 6.24 13.97
N ARG A 171 -0.06 7.46 14.13
CA ARG A 171 -1.41 7.73 14.64
C ARG A 171 -2.47 7.58 13.53
N SER A 172 -2.31 6.57 12.69
CA SER A 172 -3.30 6.25 11.66
C SER A 172 -4.35 5.29 12.20
N LEU A 173 -5.56 5.40 11.62
CA LEU A 173 -6.63 4.44 11.84
C LEU A 173 -6.21 3.09 11.24
N ILE A 174 -6.08 2.06 12.09
CA ILE A 174 -6.11 0.66 11.65
C ILE A 174 -7.56 0.38 11.31
N VAL A 175 -8.02 0.83 10.15
CA VAL A 175 -8.43 -0.03 9.03
C VAL A 175 -8.33 -1.51 9.55
N PRO A 176 -9.41 -2.22 10.01
CA PRO A 176 -9.54 -3.70 10.18
C PRO A 176 -10.46 -4.28 9.06
N GLY A 177 -10.09 -5.42 8.47
CA GLY A 177 -10.87 -6.10 7.42
C GLY A 177 -11.95 -6.97 8.03
#